data_AF-A0A380FM65-F1
#
_entry.id   AF-A0A380FM65-F1
#
_cell.length_a   1.000
_cell.length_b   1.000
_cell.length_c   1.000
_cell.angle_alpha   90.00
_cell.angle_beta   90.00
_cell.angle_gamma   90.00
#
_symmetry.space_group_name_H-M   'P 1'
#
loop_
_entity.id
_entity.type
_entity.pdbx_description
1 polymer ?
#
loop_
_entity_poly.entity_id
_entity_poly.type
_entity_poly.pdbx_seq_one_letter_code
_entity_poly.pdbx_strand_id
1 'polypeptide(L)'
;MAQQLYQAIQHRNFILHLKYYDNHIPTILQASHTVRIDNPEHVIRSQEARHYLNDTIQPMHTVERLPGHITLDNTLNGRYEGELQIIKEPLPEHPNVNVIARVITADLPLIYCMQSGDSFSFKNQPKEM
;
A
#
# COMPACT_ATOMS: atom_id res chain seq x y z
N MET A 1 -5.34 10.97 -15.69
CA MET A 1 -5.52 11.45 -14.30
C MET A 1 -6.96 11.88 -13.99
N ALA A 2 -7.52 12.94 -14.61
CA ALA A 2 -8.87 13.43 -14.26
C ALA A 2 -10.00 12.38 -14.40
N GLN A 3 -9.99 11.59 -15.48
CA GLN A 3 -10.98 10.52 -15.68
C GLN A 3 -10.84 9.37 -14.68
N GLN A 4 -9.60 8.96 -14.35
CA GLN A 4 -9.33 7.92 -13.36
C GLN A 4 -9.76 8.35 -11.96
N LEU A 5 -9.48 9.59 -11.58
CA LEU A 5 -9.93 10.17 -10.31
C LEU A 5 -11.46 10.20 -10.22
N TYR A 6 -12.14 10.67 -11.27
CA TYR A 6 -13.59 10.72 -11.30
C TYR A 6 -14.21 9.32 -11.15
N GLN A 7 -13.74 8.34 -11.93
CA GLN A 7 -14.24 6.97 -11.87
C GLN A 7 -14.01 6.33 -10.49
N ALA A 8 -12.83 6.51 -9.91
CA ALA A 8 -12.51 5.97 -8.59
C ALA A 8 -13.40 6.56 -7.49
N ILE A 9 -13.68 7.87 -7.53
CA ILE A 9 -14.56 8.53 -6.55
C ILE A 9 -16.02 8.06 -6.71
N GLN A 10 -16.50 7.87 -7.94
CA GLN A 10 -17.87 7.41 -8.20
C GLN A 10 -18.09 5.96 -7.74
N HIS A 11 -17.10 5.09 -7.95
CA HIS A 11 -17.23 3.66 -7.65
C HIS A 11 -16.63 3.24 -6.30
N ARG A 12 -15.94 4.14 -5.60
CA ARG A 12 -15.20 3.86 -4.35
C ARG A 12 -14.24 2.66 -4.51
N ASN A 13 -13.64 2.56 -5.70
CA ASN A 13 -12.68 1.55 -6.08
C ASN A 13 -11.46 2.22 -6.70
N PHE A 14 -10.30 2.03 -6.07
CA PHE A 14 -9.07 2.73 -6.40
C PHE A 14 -8.03 1.75 -6.94
N ILE A 15 -7.53 2.03 -8.14
CA ILE A 15 -6.43 1.29 -8.73
C ILE A 15 -5.19 2.18 -8.65
N LEU A 16 -4.18 1.72 -7.91
CA LEU A 16 -2.91 2.41 -7.71
C LEU A 16 -1.81 1.72 -8.51
N HIS A 17 -1.16 2.47 -9.39
CA HIS A 17 -0.02 1.98 -10.14
C HIS A 17 1.26 2.14 -9.34
N LEU A 18 2.09 1.10 -9.30
CA LEU A 18 3.36 1.14 -8.58
C LEU A 18 4.52 1.33 -9.55
N LYS A 19 5.52 2.07 -9.09
CA LYS A 19 6.79 2.28 -9.77
C LYS A 19 7.61 1.02 -9.62
N TYR A 20 7.61 0.20 -10.68
CA TYR A 20 8.37 -1.04 -10.90
C TYR A 20 8.83 -1.77 -9.64
N TYR A 21 8.20 -2.90 -9.41
CA TYR A 21 8.63 -3.91 -8.44
C TYR A 21 9.07 -5.17 -9.18
N ASP A 22 9.96 -5.95 -8.57
CA ASP A 22 10.48 -7.17 -9.18
C ASP A 22 9.39 -8.24 -9.36
N ASN A 23 9.62 -9.26 -10.18
CA ASN A 23 8.65 -10.33 -10.45
C ASN A 23 8.31 -11.19 -9.21
N HIS A 24 9.02 -10.99 -8.11
CA HIS A 24 8.82 -11.62 -6.80
C HIS A 24 7.88 -10.85 -5.87
N ILE A 25 6.93 -10.10 -6.44
CA ILE A 25 5.88 -9.44 -5.66
C ILE A 25 5.33 -10.38 -4.61
N PRO A 26 5.33 -9.97 -3.33
CA PRO A 26 4.61 -10.73 -2.33
C PRO A 26 3.14 -10.78 -2.76
N THR A 27 2.55 -11.97 -2.81
CA THR A 27 1.16 -12.23 -3.25
C THR A 27 0.15 -11.26 -2.66
N ILE A 28 0.46 -10.70 -1.48
CA ILE A 28 -0.28 -9.62 -0.83
C ILE A 28 -0.57 -8.42 -1.74
N LEU A 29 0.35 -8.00 -2.63
CA LEU A 29 0.13 -6.86 -3.52
C LEU A 29 -0.67 -7.22 -4.78
N GLN A 30 -0.92 -8.51 -5.02
CA GLN A 30 -1.78 -8.99 -6.11
C GLN A 30 -3.23 -9.17 -5.65
N ALA A 31 -3.49 -9.10 -4.34
CA ALA A 31 -4.80 -9.22 -3.77
C ALA A 31 -5.59 -7.90 -3.84
N SER A 32 -6.91 -8.01 -3.69
CA SER A 32 -7.78 -6.86 -3.44
C SER A 32 -7.74 -6.50 -1.96
N HIS A 33 -7.88 -5.22 -1.65
CA HIS A 33 -7.88 -4.72 -0.28
C HIS A 33 -9.05 -3.79 -0.04
N THR A 34 -9.40 -3.64 1.23
CA THR A 34 -10.34 -2.63 1.72
C THR A 34 -9.64 -1.74 2.74
N VAL A 35 -9.88 -0.44 2.67
CA VAL A 35 -9.44 0.50 3.71
C VAL A 35 -10.15 0.16 5.01
N ARG A 36 -9.38 -0.06 6.08
CA ARG A 36 -9.94 -0.34 7.41
C ARG A 36 -10.98 0.72 7.83
N ILE A 37 -11.99 0.29 8.58
CA ILE A 37 -13.02 1.21 9.10
C ILE A 37 -12.41 2.20 10.11
N ASP A 38 -11.49 1.72 10.95
CA ASP A 38 -10.75 2.46 11.98
C ASP A 38 -9.42 3.04 11.46
N ASN A 39 -9.35 3.38 10.18
CA ASN A 39 -8.10 3.77 9.53
C ASN A 39 -7.57 5.13 10.06
N PRO A 40 -6.29 5.21 10.49
CA PRO A 40 -5.68 6.47 10.91
C PRO A 40 -5.62 7.51 9.79
N GLU A 41 -5.55 8.79 10.12
CA GLU A 41 -5.56 9.88 9.13
C GLU A 41 -4.31 9.88 8.22
N HIS A 42 -3.14 9.51 8.76
CA HIS A 42 -1.84 9.67 8.11
C HIS A 42 -1.38 8.47 7.26
N VAL A 43 -2.15 7.38 7.25
CA VAL A 43 -1.85 6.16 6.47
C VAL A 43 -3.15 5.54 5.96
N ILE A 44 -3.10 4.73 4.91
CA ILE A 44 -4.17 3.81 4.53
C ILE A 44 -3.73 2.41 4.94
N ARG A 45 -4.59 1.66 5.66
CA ARG A 45 -4.32 0.30 6.11
C ARG A 45 -5.27 -0.67 5.43
N SER A 46 -4.74 -1.79 4.96
CA SER A 46 -5.58 -2.89 4.46
C SER A 46 -6.22 -3.65 5.63
N GLN A 47 -7.49 -4.00 5.47
CA GLN A 47 -8.21 -4.86 6.41
C GLN A 47 -7.79 -6.33 6.31
N GLU A 48 -7.47 -6.79 5.09
CA GLU A 48 -7.29 -8.20 4.75
C GLU A 48 -5.83 -8.65 4.75
N ALA A 49 -4.88 -7.73 4.57
CA ALA A 49 -3.46 -8.00 4.34
C ALA A 49 -2.85 -9.12 5.20
N ARG A 50 -3.07 -9.11 6.51
CA ARG A 50 -2.54 -10.15 7.42
C ARG A 50 -3.09 -11.56 7.15
N HIS A 51 -4.28 -11.68 6.58
CA HIS A 51 -4.85 -12.97 6.18
C HIS A 51 -4.26 -13.51 4.87
N TYR A 52 -3.60 -12.65 4.08
CA TYR A 52 -2.90 -13.06 2.86
C TYR A 52 -1.46 -13.52 3.11
N LEU A 53 -1.01 -13.41 4.37
CA LEU A 53 0.32 -13.79 4.76
C LEU A 53 0.44 -15.32 4.81
N ASN A 54 1.35 -15.86 4.02
CA ASN A 54 1.62 -17.31 3.97
C ASN A 54 2.93 -17.69 4.69
N ASP A 55 3.85 -16.74 4.85
CA ASP A 55 5.18 -16.93 5.42
C ASP A 55 5.60 -15.71 6.25
N THR A 56 6.60 -15.90 7.11
CA THR A 56 7.20 -14.82 7.90
C THR A 56 7.92 -13.79 7.01
N ILE A 57 7.71 -12.51 7.28
CA ILE A 57 8.35 -11.38 6.60
C ILE A 57 9.62 -11.00 7.34
N GLN A 58 10.76 -11.24 6.73
CA GLN A 58 12.05 -10.83 7.29
C GLN A 58 12.24 -9.31 7.21
N PRO A 59 12.98 -8.69 8.15
CA PRO A 59 13.32 -7.27 8.06
C PRO A 59 14.12 -6.97 6.79
N MET A 60 13.68 -5.98 6.03
CA MET A 60 14.37 -5.48 4.84
C MET A 60 13.96 -4.04 4.53
N HIS A 61 14.89 -3.24 4.03
CA HIS A 61 14.61 -1.89 3.53
C HIS A 61 13.76 -1.04 4.52
N THR A 62 14.20 -1.03 5.78
CA THR A 62 13.55 -0.35 6.91
C THR A 62 13.99 1.11 6.97
N VAL A 63 13.70 1.86 5.90
CA VAL A 63 14.13 3.24 5.70
C VAL A 63 13.01 4.23 6.00
N GLU A 64 13.26 5.52 5.80
CA GLU A 64 12.21 6.55 5.87
C GLU A 64 11.01 6.23 4.98
N ARG A 65 9.82 6.56 5.46
CA ARG A 65 8.55 6.22 4.82
C ARG A 65 7.95 7.49 4.26
N LEU A 66 8.05 7.68 2.94
CA LEU A 66 7.59 8.87 2.25
C LEU A 66 6.16 8.65 1.70
N PRO A 67 5.41 9.73 1.40
CA PRO A 67 4.08 9.62 0.79
C PRO A 67 4.09 8.75 -0.48
N GLY A 68 3.14 7.82 -0.53
CA GLY A 68 3.02 6.80 -1.58
C GLY A 68 3.91 5.57 -1.41
N HIS A 69 4.79 5.51 -0.40
CA HIS A 69 5.44 4.25 -0.03
C HIS A 69 4.39 3.24 0.42
N ILE A 70 4.60 1.99 0.04
CA ILE A 70 3.84 0.85 0.52
C ILE A 70 4.73 0.12 1.50
N THR A 71 4.21 -0.06 2.71
CA THR A 71 4.92 -0.74 3.77
C THR A 71 4.27 -2.07 4.11
N LEU A 72 5.10 -2.97 4.61
CA LEU A 72 4.68 -4.25 5.13
C LEU A 72 5.43 -4.51 6.44
N ASP A 73 4.69 -4.63 7.53
CA ASP A 73 5.26 -4.87 8.84
C ASP A 73 5.93 -6.25 8.89
N ASN A 74 7.18 -6.29 9.34
CA ASN A 74 7.99 -7.50 9.38
C ASN A 74 7.83 -8.25 10.72
N THR A 75 8.50 -9.40 10.84
CA THR A 75 8.42 -10.30 12.01
C THR A 75 8.80 -9.65 13.34
N LEU A 76 9.59 -8.58 13.34
CA LEU A 76 9.90 -7.82 14.56
C LEU A 76 8.67 -7.10 15.12
N ASN A 77 7.61 -6.91 14.33
CA ASN A 77 6.36 -6.30 14.80
C ASN A 77 5.38 -7.29 15.46
N GLY A 78 5.79 -8.53 15.68
CA GLY A 78 5.02 -9.54 16.42
C GLY A 78 3.61 -9.69 15.85
N ARG A 79 2.58 -9.43 16.67
CA ARG A 79 1.17 -9.58 16.26
C ARG A 79 0.74 -8.72 15.05
N TYR A 80 1.54 -7.71 14.71
CA TYR A 80 1.30 -6.81 13.59
C TYR A 80 2.05 -7.20 12.32
N GLU A 81 2.86 -8.26 12.34
CA GLU A 81 3.48 -8.81 11.13
C GLU A 81 2.44 -9.02 10.02
N GLY A 82 2.80 -8.59 8.81
CA GLY A 82 1.91 -8.63 7.63
C GLY A 82 0.94 -7.46 7.51
N GLU A 83 0.97 -6.48 8.41
CA GLU A 83 0.17 -5.26 8.24
C GLU A 83 0.67 -4.47 7.03
N LEU A 84 -0.21 -4.28 6.05
CA LEU A 84 0.08 -3.50 4.84
C LEU A 84 -0.46 -2.09 4.97
N GLN A 85 0.39 -1.10 4.66
CA GLN A 85 0.01 0.31 4.71
C GLN A 85 0.45 1.07 3.46
N ILE A 86 -0.27 2.14 3.14
CA ILE A 86 0.11 3.16 2.15
C ILE A 86 0.31 4.46 2.92
N ILE A 87 1.48 5.06 2.76
CA ILE A 87 1.90 6.23 3.53
C ILE A 87 1.32 7.50 2.91
N LYS A 88 0.67 8.37 3.71
CA LYS A 88 0.17 9.68 3.25
C LYS A 88 1.09 10.82 3.65
N GLU A 89 1.78 10.69 4.77
CA GLU A 89 2.69 11.72 5.30
C GLU A 89 4.06 11.10 5.65
N PRO A 90 5.16 11.86 5.56
CA PRO A 90 6.48 11.35 5.92
C PRO A 90 6.50 10.80 7.35
N LEU A 91 6.97 9.57 7.50
CA LEU A 91 7.23 8.93 8.79
C LEU A 91 8.69 8.52 8.87
N PRO A 92 9.33 8.59 10.05
CA PRO A 92 10.72 8.17 10.21
C PRO A 92 10.88 6.67 9.90
N GLU A 93 12.12 6.26 9.68
CA GLU A 93 12.46 4.84 9.58
C GLU A 93 12.05 4.07 10.85
N HIS A 94 11.72 2.80 10.69
CA HIS A 94 11.35 1.93 11.80
C HIS A 94 11.81 0.50 11.53
N PRO A 95 12.57 -0.14 12.45
CA PRO A 95 13.17 -1.46 12.21
C PRO A 95 12.12 -2.56 11.95
N ASN A 96 10.90 -2.38 12.44
CA ASN A 96 9.82 -3.36 12.28
C ASN A 96 9.00 -3.19 10.99
N VAL A 97 9.32 -2.20 10.14
CA VAL A 97 8.48 -1.82 9.00
C VAL A 97 9.31 -1.79 7.73
N ASN A 98 9.02 -2.70 6.80
CA ASN A 98 9.69 -2.75 5.50
C ASN A 98 9.02 -1.77 4.53
N VAL A 99 9.78 -1.06 3.71
CA VAL A 99 9.27 -0.38 2.51
C VAL A 99 9.40 -1.34 1.31
N ILE A 100 8.28 -1.81 0.78
CA ILE A 100 8.26 -2.89 -0.23
C ILE A 100 7.96 -2.41 -1.65
N ALA A 101 7.30 -1.26 -1.80
CA ALA A 101 6.99 -0.68 -3.10
C ALA A 101 6.66 0.81 -2.98
N ARG A 102 6.40 1.46 -4.11
CA ARG A 102 5.98 2.86 -4.15
C ARG A 102 4.94 3.11 -5.26
N VAL A 103 3.87 3.83 -4.91
CA VAL A 103 2.87 4.34 -5.85
C VAL A 103 3.51 5.42 -6.74
N ILE A 104 3.21 5.39 -8.05
CA ILE A 104 3.71 6.37 -9.00
C ILE A 104 3.22 7.78 -8.64
N THR A 105 4.01 8.80 -8.98
CA THR A 105 3.66 10.19 -8.66
C THR A 105 2.29 10.60 -9.19
N ALA A 106 1.89 10.11 -10.37
CA ALA A 106 0.61 10.44 -10.99
C ALA A 106 -0.62 9.91 -10.22
N ASP A 107 -0.45 8.88 -9.40
CA ASP A 107 -1.54 8.25 -8.65
C ASP A 107 -1.57 8.70 -7.18
N LEU A 108 -0.60 9.49 -6.70
CA LEU A 108 -0.59 9.99 -5.33
C LEU A 108 -1.89 10.72 -4.94
N PRO A 109 -2.52 11.55 -5.78
CA PRO A 109 -3.80 12.20 -5.43
C PRO A 109 -4.91 11.20 -5.08
N LEU A 110 -4.91 10.00 -5.67
CA LEU A 110 -5.92 8.97 -5.39
C LEU A 110 -5.87 8.50 -3.93
N ILE A 111 -4.67 8.47 -3.33
CA ILE A 111 -4.46 8.06 -1.93
C ILE A 111 -5.24 8.97 -0.98
N TYR A 112 -5.28 10.27 -1.27
CA TYR A 112 -5.97 11.25 -0.44
C TYR A 112 -7.50 11.26 -0.63
N CYS A 113 -8.02 10.60 -1.66
CA CYS A 113 -9.45 10.47 -1.90
C CYS A 113 -10.06 9.21 -1.27
N MET A 114 -9.22 8.26 -0.84
CA MET A 114 -9.66 7.05 -0.16
C MET A 114 -10.19 7.36 1.24
N GLN A 115 -11.29 6.71 1.61
CA GLN A 115 -11.94 6.76 2.91
C GLN A 115 -12.14 5.34 3.44
N SER A 116 -12.48 5.23 4.72
CA SER A 116 -12.85 3.98 5.37
C SER A 116 -13.87 3.18 4.56
N GLY A 117 -13.59 1.90 4.32
CA GLY A 117 -14.45 1.00 3.56
C GLY A 117 -14.27 1.01 2.05
N ASP A 118 -13.43 1.90 1.50
CA ASP A 118 -13.14 1.87 0.07
C ASP A 118 -12.33 0.65 -0.32
N SER A 119 -12.57 0.16 -1.54
CA SER A 119 -11.75 -0.91 -2.13
C SER A 119 -10.55 -0.33 -2.88
N PHE A 120 -9.42 -1.03 -2.80
CA PHE A 120 -8.24 -0.68 -3.59
C PHE A 120 -7.46 -1.92 -4.05
N SER A 121 -6.70 -1.74 -5.12
CA SER A 121 -5.79 -2.75 -5.67
C SER A 121 -4.56 -2.10 -6.30
N PHE A 122 -3.51 -2.88 -6.46
CA PHE A 122 -2.26 -2.43 -7.06
C PHE A 122 -2.11 -2.97 -8.47
N LYS A 123 -1.50 -2.17 -9.35
CA LYS A 123 -1.07 -2.61 -10.68
C LYS A 123 0.37 -2.20 -10.92
N ASN A 124 1.10 -3.01 -11.66
CA ASN A 124 2.40 -2.61 -12.16
C ASN A 124 2.21 -1.52 -13.20
N GLN A 125 3.04 -0.47 -13.14
CA GLN A 125 3.16 0.41 -14.29
C GLN A 125 3.68 -0.41 -15.50
N PRO A 126 3.09 -0.29 -16.69
CA PRO A 126 3.67 -0.89 -17.89
C PRO A 126 5.10 -0.40 -18.06
N LYS A 127 6.06 -1.30 -18.31
CA LYS A 127 7.39 -0.90 -18.78
C LYS A 127 7.20 -0.12 -20.08
N GLU A 128 7.66 1.13 -20.11
CA GLU A 128 7.83 1.82 -21.39
C GLU A 128 8.79 0.96 -22.23
N MET A 129 8.33 0.59 -23.42
CA MET A 129 9.09 -0.26 -24.36
C MET A 129 10.25 0.51 -24.99
#